data_AF-A0AAJ7JHY2-F1
#
_entry.id   AF-A0AAJ7JHY2-F1
#
_cell.length_a   1.000
_cell.length_b   1.000
_cell.length_c   1.000
_cell.angle_alpha   90.00
_cell.angle_beta   90.00
_cell.angle_gamma   90.00
#
_symmetry.space_group_name_H-M   'P 1'
#
loop_
_entity.id
_entity.type
_entity.pdbx_description
1 polymer ?
#
loop_
_entity_poly.entity_id
_entity_poly.type
_entity_poly.pdbx_seq_one_letter_code
_entity_poly.pdbx_strand_id
1 'polypeptide(L)'
;MNRYITLNQLGDGTFGSVVLGERIDTGEKVAIKRMKRKYYSWEEAMNLREVKSLKKLSHANVVKLKEVIRENDVLYFVFEYMKENLYQLMKD
;
A
#
# COMPACT_ATOMS: atom_id res chain seq x y z
N MET A 1 3.34 9.61 6.90
CA MET A 1 1.91 9.28 6.67
C MET A 1 0.97 10.49 6.64
N ASN A 2 1.46 11.71 6.87
CA ASN A 2 0.66 12.93 7.14
C ASN A 2 -0.36 13.36 6.08
N ARG A 3 -0.35 12.78 4.87
CA ARG A 3 -1.30 13.10 3.79
C ARG A 3 -2.51 12.16 3.76
N TYR A 4 -2.57 11.19 4.65
CA TYR A 4 -3.57 10.13 4.64
C TYR A 4 -4.20 9.94 6.02
N ILE A 5 -5.51 9.72 6.03
CA ILE A 5 -6.27 9.25 7.18
C ILE A 5 -6.42 7.74 7.05
N THR A 6 -6.08 6.98 8.08
CA THR A 6 -6.30 5.52 8.11
C THR A 6 -7.72 5.23 8.61
N LEU A 7 -8.45 4.41 7.88
CA LEU A 7 -9.81 3.98 8.16
C LEU A 7 -9.79 2.52 8.65
N ASN A 8 -10.55 1.63 8.01
CA ASN A 8 -10.73 0.25 8.42
C ASN A 8 -9.57 -0.65 7.99
N GLN A 9 -9.31 -1.72 8.75
CA GLN A 9 -8.37 -2.76 8.34
C GLN A 9 -8.99 -3.63 7.23
N LEU A 10 -8.26 -3.80 6.13
CA LEU A 10 -8.66 -4.62 4.98
C LEU A 10 -8.07 -6.03 5.06
N GLY A 11 -6.93 -6.19 5.72
CA GLY A 11 -6.31 -7.49 5.94
C GLY A 11 -5.12 -7.43 6.88
N ASP A 12 -4.77 -8.58 7.44
CA ASP A 12 -3.50 -8.82 8.12
C ASP A 12 -2.87 -10.10 7.60
N GLY A 13 -1.60 -10.02 7.20
CA GLY A 13 -0.86 -11.16 6.69
C GLY A 13 0.56 -11.21 7.23
N THR A 14 1.32 -12.20 6.78
CA THR A 14 2.69 -12.45 7.25
C THR A 14 3.62 -11.26 7.04
N PHE A 15 3.51 -10.59 5.89
CA PHE A 15 4.46 -9.54 5.48
C PHE A 15 4.04 -8.13 5.89
N GLY A 16 2.79 -7.94 6.29
CA GLY A 16 2.23 -6.62 6.54
C GLY A 16 0.75 -6.66 6.82
N SER A 17 0.24 -5.54 7.31
CA SER A 17 -1.19 -5.27 7.42
C SER A 17 -1.60 -4.25 6.37
N VAL A 18 -2.84 -4.36 5.88
CA VAL A 18 -3.40 -3.44 4.90
C VAL A 18 -4.59 -2.73 5.52
N VAL A 19 -4.59 -1.41 5.44
CA VAL A 19 -5.72 -0.58 5.86
C VAL A 19 -6.27 0.19 4.67
N LEU A 20 -7.57 0.43 4.68
CA LEU A 20 -8.19 1.45 3.87
C LEU A 20 -7.71 2.80 4.39
N GLY A 21 -7.30 3.68 3.50
CA GLY A 21 -6.98 5.06 3.83
C GLY A 21 -7.71 6.01 2.89
N GLU A 22 -7.69 7.29 3.25
CA GLU A 22 -8.22 8.38 2.45
C GLU A 22 -7.20 9.50 2.39
N ARG A 23 -6.92 10.00 1.18
CA ARG A 23 -6.00 11.10 0.97
C ARG A 23 -6.69 12.42 1.30
N ILE A 24 -6.10 13.21 2.20
CA ILE A 24 -6.77 14.35 2.86
C ILE A 24 -7.20 15.45 1.88
N ASP A 25 -6.37 15.75 0.88
CA ASP A 25 -6.60 16.85 -0.06
C ASP A 25 -7.63 16.54 -1.15
N THR A 26 -7.88 15.25 -1.41
CA THR A 26 -8.63 14.78 -2.59
C THR A 26 -9.81 13.90 -2.22
N GLY A 27 -9.89 13.41 -0.98
CA GLY A 27 -10.85 12.39 -0.57
C GLY A 27 -10.61 11.03 -1.25
N GLU A 28 -9.46 10.85 -1.91
CA GLU A 28 -9.19 9.64 -2.68
C GLU A 28 -8.97 8.43 -1.76
N LYS A 29 -9.77 7.39 -1.93
CA LYS A 29 -9.57 6.11 -1.23
C LYS A 29 -8.34 5.38 -1.75
N VAL A 30 -7.53 4.88 -0.82
CA VAL A 30 -6.28 4.16 -1.08
C VAL A 30 -6.16 2.92 -0.20
N ALA A 31 -5.38 1.94 -0.65
CA ALA A 31 -4.98 0.82 0.18
C ALA A 31 -3.55 1.06 0.69
N ILE A 32 -3.37 1.14 2.01
CA ILE A 32 -2.08 1.40 2.64
C ILE A 32 -1.58 0.11 3.27
N LYS A 33 -0.55 -0.49 2.65
CA LYS A 33 0.14 -1.68 3.18
C LYS A 33 1.30 -1.25 4.06
N ARG A 34 1.16 -1.49 5.37
CA ARG A 34 2.20 -1.29 6.38
C ARG A 34 3.06 -2.55 6.46
N MET A 35 4.36 -2.43 6.20
CA MET A 35 5.30 -3.54 6.32
C MET A 35 5.59 -3.86 7.79
N LYS A 36 5.63 -5.16 8.13
CA LYS A 36 5.99 -5.61 9.50
C LYS A 36 7.50 -5.52 9.76
N ARG A 37 8.33 -5.74 8.73
CA ARG A 37 9.78 -5.54 8.79
C ARG A 37 10.12 -4.05 8.89
N LYS A 38 11.08 -3.71 9.76
CA LYS A 38 11.67 -2.37 9.84
C LYS A 38 12.70 -2.16 8.73
N TYR A 39 12.81 -0.91 8.27
CA TYR A 39 13.76 -0.46 7.27
C TYR A 39 14.48 0.78 7.79
N TYR A 40 15.80 0.70 7.90
CA TYR A 40 16.59 1.74 8.57
C TYR A 40 17.14 2.80 7.61
N SER A 41 17.05 2.55 6.31
CA SER A 41 17.39 3.55 5.29
C SER A 41 16.44 3.52 4.10
N TRP A 42 16.36 4.65 3.39
CA TRP A 42 15.64 4.72 2.12
C TRP A 42 16.27 3.83 1.06
N GLU A 43 17.60 3.72 1.03
CA GLU A 43 18.32 2.85 0.11
C GLU A 43 17.94 1.38 0.30
N GLU A 44 17.86 0.90 1.55
CA GLU A 44 17.42 -0.46 1.87
C GLU A 44 16.00 -0.72 1.32
N ALA A 45 15.08 0.21 1.60
CA ALA A 45 13.70 0.11 1.11
C ALA A 45 13.63 0.12 -0.42
N MET A 46 14.37 0.99 -1.09
CA MET A 46 14.38 1.10 -2.56
C MET A 46 15.10 -0.06 -3.24
N ASN A 47 15.96 -0.77 -2.52
CA ASN A 47 16.62 -1.96 -3.02
C ASN A 47 15.74 -3.21 -3.04
N LEU A 48 14.59 -3.19 -2.36
CA LEU A 48 13.60 -4.26 -2.41
C LEU A 48 13.15 -4.55 -3.85
N ARG A 49 13.16 -5.84 -4.20
CA ARG A 49 12.66 -6.32 -5.50
C ARG A 49 11.22 -5.88 -5.74
N GLU A 50 10.38 -5.94 -4.71
CA GLU A 50 8.97 -5.50 -4.75
C GLU A 50 8.85 -4.03 -5.19
N VAL A 51 9.61 -3.13 -4.56
CA VAL A 51 9.63 -1.70 -4.94
C VAL A 51 10.13 -1.51 -6.36
N LYS A 52 11.24 -2.15 -6.73
CA LYS A 52 11.85 -2.01 -8.08
C LYS A 52 10.89 -2.44 -9.18
N SER A 53 10.15 -3.52 -8.96
CA SER A 53 9.15 -4.01 -9.91
C SER A 53 7.94 -3.08 -9.97
N LEU A 54 7.33 -2.77 -8.82
CA LEU A 54 6.11 -1.95 -8.76
C LEU A 54 6.31 -0.54 -9.32
N LYS A 55 7.50 0.06 -9.15
CA LYS A 55 7.81 1.37 -9.75
C LYS A 55 7.82 1.37 -11.29
N LYS A 56 8.05 0.22 -11.93
CA LYS A 56 8.08 0.08 -13.38
C LYS A 56 6.73 -0.34 -13.97
N LEU A 57 5.81 -0.82 -13.13
CA LEU A 57 4.51 -1.31 -13.56
C LEU A 57 3.52 -0.15 -13.63
N SER A 58 3.09 0.17 -14.85
CA SER A 58 2.03 1.16 -15.12
C SER A 58 1.14 0.62 -16.22
N HIS A 59 0.08 -0.09 -15.83
CA HIS A 59 -0.86 -0.72 -16.75
C HIS A 59 -2.27 -0.73 -16.14
N ALA A 60 -3.31 -0.55 -16.95
CA ALA A 60 -4.70 -0.43 -16.49
C ALA A 60 -5.20 -1.65 -15.69
N ASN A 61 -4.68 -2.84 -15.98
CA ASN A 61 -5.07 -4.10 -15.34
C ASN A 61 -4.11 -4.55 -14.21
N VAL A 62 -3.22 -3.67 -13.75
CA VAL A 62 -2.27 -3.96 -12.66
C VAL A 62 -2.44 -2.89 -11.59
N VAL A 63 -2.70 -3.33 -10.34
CA VAL A 63 -2.86 -2.42 -9.20
C VAL A 63 -1.67 -1.48 -9.10
N LYS A 64 -1.96 -0.19 -9.19
CA LYS A 64 -0.99 0.89 -9.25
C LYS A 64 -0.44 1.21 -7.87
N LEU A 65 0.88 1.14 -7.75
CA LEU A 65 1.61 1.75 -6.64
C LEU A 65 1.64 3.27 -6.85
N LYS A 66 0.95 4.00 -5.99
CA LYS A 66 0.89 5.47 -6.04
C LYS A 66 2.05 6.11 -5.31
N GLU A 67 2.42 5.53 -4.16
CA GLU A 67 3.44 6.11 -3.31
C GLU A 67 4.14 5.06 -2.45
N VAL A 68 5.41 5.33 -2.13
CA VAL A 68 6.14 4.62 -1.07
C VAL A 68 6.52 5.64 -0.02
N ILE A 69 6.21 5.35 1.25
CA ILE A 69 6.46 6.24 2.38
C ILE A 69 7.31 5.47 3.39
N ARG A 70 8.38 6.09 3.89
CA ARG A 70 9.14 5.59 5.03
C ARG A 70 9.04 6.60 6.17
N GLU A 71 8.60 6.15 7.33
CA GLU A 71 8.41 6.97 8.52
C GLU A 71 8.67 6.11 9.76
N ASN A 72 9.50 6.58 10.69
CA ASN A 72 9.83 5.87 11.94
C ASN A 72 10.28 4.41 11.71
N ASP A 73 11.17 4.19 10.74
CA ASP A 73 11.64 2.88 10.27
C ASP A 73 10.57 1.93 9.72
N VAL A 74 9.34 2.40 9.54
CA VAL A 74 8.25 1.64 8.94
C VAL A 74 8.11 2.04 7.48
N LEU A 75 8.01 1.03 6.61
CA LEU A 75 7.74 1.21 5.20
C LEU A 75 6.26 1.00 4.91
N TYR A 76 5.68 1.92 4.16
CA TYR A 76 4.30 1.89 3.71
C TYR A 76 4.25 1.94 2.19
N PHE A 77 3.43 1.09 1.60
CA PHE A 77 3.07 1.17 0.19
C PHE A 77 1.65 1.68 0.08
N VAL A 78 1.45 2.74 -0.69
CA VAL A 78 0.13 3.31 -0.98
C VAL A 78 -0.27 2.87 -2.38
N PHE A 79 -1.33 2.09 -2.47
CA PHE A 79 -1.90 1.60 -3.72
C PHE A 79 -3.24 2.27 -4.01
N GLU A 80 -3.70 2.19 -5.25
CA GLU A 80 -5.12 2.36 -5.53
C GLU A 80 -5.97 1.36 -4.71
N TYR A 81 -7.15 1.80 -4.30
CA TYR A 81 -8.08 0.95 -3.58
C TYR A 81 -8.95 0.17 -4.56
N MET A 82 -9.01 -1.15 -4.37
CA MET A 82 -9.97 -2.01 -5.04
C MET A 82 -11.03 -2.45 -4.02
N LYS A 83 -12.30 -2.35 -4.39
CA LYS A 83 -13.44 -2.62 -3.49
C LYS A 83 -13.41 -4.04 -2.92
N GLU A 84 -13.06 -5.01 -3.77
CA GLU A 84 -13.10 -6.43 -3.44
C GLU A 84 -12.13 -7.21 -4.32
N ASN A 85 -11.75 -8.41 -3.85
CA ASN A 85 -11.01 -9.38 -4.66
C ASN A 85 -11.96 -10.40 -5.30
N LEU A 86 -11.43 -11.21 -6.21
CA LEU A 86 -12.23 -12.19 -6.95
C LEU A 86 -12.96 -13.19 -6.04
N TYR A 87 -12.35 -13.63 -4.94
CA TYR A 87 -12.97 -14.58 -4.02
C TYR A 87 -14.18 -13.99 -3.30
N GLN A 88 -14.11 -12.71 -2.93
CA GLN A 88 -15.25 -12.00 -2.34
C GLN A 88 -16.36 -11.83 -3.37
N LEU A 89 -16.01 -11.41 -4.59
CA LEU A 89 -16.97 -11.23 -5.68
C LEU A 89 -17.70 -12.53 -6.04
N MET A 90 -17.02 -13.68 -5.99
CA MET A 90 -17.62 -14.98 -6.31
C MET A 90 -18.55 -15.54 -5.22
N LYS A 91 -18.55 -14.96 -4.02
CA LYS A 91 -19.36 -15.42 -2.88
C LYS A 91 -20.72 -14.75 -2.78
N ASP A 92 -20.89 -13.64 -3.47
CA ASP A 92 -22.18 -12.95 -3.64
C ASP A 92 -22.96 -13.57 -4.81
#